data_AF-A0A4R4YUT2-F1
#
_entry.id   AF-A0A4R4YUT2-F1
#
_cell.length_a   1.000
_cell.length_b   1.000
_cell.length_c   1.000
_cell.angle_alpha   90.00
_cell.angle_beta   90.00
_cell.angle_gamma   90.00
#
_symmetry.space_group_name_H-M   'P 1'
#
loop_
_entity.id
_entity.type
_entity.pdbx_description
1 polymer ?
#
loop_
_entity_poly.entity_id
_entity_poly.type
_entity_poly.pdbx_seq_one_letter_code
_entity_poly.pdbx_strand_id
1 'polypeptide(L)' 'MTVTSAVVVPDGTLLREMLALTAQGILEPRRAGTVPLDKAAYAYRAFRAGGHRGRWVLTS' A
#
# COMPACT_ATOMS: atom_id res chain seq x y z
N MET A 1 -18.17 13.15 15.71
CA MET A 1 -17.21 12.42 14.86
C MET A 1 -17.48 10.94 15.04
N THR A 2 -18.02 10.28 14.02
CA THR A 2 -18.41 8.86 14.10
C THR A 2 -17.29 8.03 13.46
N VAL A 3 -16.73 7.08 14.22
CA VAL A 3 -15.70 6.17 13.72
C VAL A 3 -16.39 4.86 13.35
N THR A 4 -16.36 4.51 12.07
CA THR A 4 -16.83 3.20 11.59
C THR A 4 -15.67 2.23 11.66
N SER A 5 -15.78 1.18 12.48
CA SER A 5 -14.83 0.07 12.45
C SER A 5 -15.33 -0.99 11.48
N ALA A 6 -14.45 -1.48 10.62
CA ALA A 6 -14.69 -2.66 9.79
C ALA A 6 -13.82 -3.79 10.32
N VAL A 7 -14.42 -4.97 10.52
CA VAL A 7 -13.67 -6.20 10.81
C VAL A 7 -13.18 -6.75 9.49
N VAL A 8 -11.86 -6.71 9.27
CA VAL A 8 -11.23 -7.32 8.11
C VAL A 8 -10.95 -8.78 8.44
N VAL A 9 -11.63 -9.71 7.74
CA VAL A 9 -11.30 -11.14 7.79
C VAL A 9 -10.20 -11.41 6.78
N PRO A 10 -9.05 -11.99 7.18
CA PRO A 10 -8.00 -12.34 6.23
C PRO A 10 -8.49 -13.39 5.22
N ASP A 11 -8.28 -13.12 3.93
CA ASP A 11 -8.45 -14.11 2.86
C ASP A 11 -7.08 -14.45 2.26
N GLY A 12 -6.49 -15.53 2.76
CA GLY A 12 -5.18 -15.99 2.31
C GLY A 12 -5.19 -16.59 0.90
N THR A 13 -6.32 -17.12 0.44
CA THR A 13 -6.45 -17.70 -0.91
C THR A 13 -6.46 -16.58 -1.93
N LEU A 14 -7.30 -15.57 -1.73
CA LEU A 14 -7.35 -14.40 -2.59
C LEU A 14 -6.01 -13.66 -2.61
N LEU A 15 -5.37 -13.49 -1.44
CA LEU A 15 -4.05 -12.86 -1.37
C LEU A 15 -3.02 -13.63 -2.20
N ARG A 16 -2.97 -14.96 -2.07
CA ARG A 16 -2.04 -15.81 -2.84
C ARG A 16 -2.27 -15.66 -4.35
N GLU A 17 -3.51 -15.64 -4.80
CA GLU A 17 -3.86 -15.45 -6.22
C GLU A 17 -3.41 -14.08 -6.72
N MET A 18 -3.68 -13.01 -5.98
CA MET A 18 -3.23 -11.66 -6.34
C MET A 18 -1.70 -11.56 -6.41
N LEU A 19 -0.99 -12.19 -5.47
CA LEU A 19 0.48 -12.24 -5.48
C LEU A 19 1.00 -13.03 -6.69
N ALA A 20 0.36 -14.13 -7.06
CA ALA A 20 0.74 -14.90 -8.25
C ALA A 20 0.56 -14.09 -9.54
N LEU A 21 -0.57 -13.40 -9.69
CA LEU A 21 -0.82 -12.51 -10.84
C LEU A 21 0.16 -11.33 -10.87
N THR A 22 0.55 -10.81 -9.70
CA THR A 22 1.56 -9.75 -9.59
C THR A 22 2.94 -10.26 -10.02
N ALA A 23 3.33 -11.46 -9.58
CA ALA A 23 4.60 -12.09 -9.95
C ALA A 23 4.67 -12.44 -11.45
N GLN A 24 3.53 -12.75 -12.06
CA GLN A 24 3.40 -12.94 -13.52
C GLN A 24 3.38 -11.62 -14.31
N GLY A 25 3.39 -10.47 -13.63
CA GLY A 25 3.32 -9.15 -14.28
C GLY A 25 1.92 -8.77 -14.81
N ILE A 26 0.89 -9.58 -14.54
CA ILE A 26 -0.49 -9.31 -14.94
C ILE A 26 -1.09 -8.19 -14.08
N LEU A 27 -0.81 -8.21 -12.78
CA LEU A 27 -1.19 -7.13 -11.86
C LEU A 27 0.03 -6.26 -11.54
N GLU A 28 0.08 -5.06 -12.10
CA GLU A 28 1.20 -4.14 -11.84
C GLU A 28 0.99 -3.34 -10.52
N PRO A 29 1.90 -3.47 -9.53
CA PRO A 29 1.80 -2.73 -8.29
C PRO A 29 2.25 -1.29 -8.48
N ARG A 30 1.30 -0.34 -8.39
CA ARG A 30 1.60 1.08 -8.52
C ARG A 30 2.27 1.65 -7.27
N ARG A 31 3.48 2.18 -7.42
CA ARG A 31 4.25 2.84 -6.35
C ARG A 31 4.34 4.34 -6.61
N ALA A 32 3.98 5.13 -5.60
CA ALA A 32 4.17 6.58 -5.60
C ALA A 32 5.63 6.94 -5.28
N GLY A 33 6.28 6.14 -4.44
CA GLY A 33 7.66 6.29 -4.03
C GLY A 33 8.04 5.29 -2.95
N THR A 34 9.34 5.19 -2.68
CA THR A 34 9.91 4.33 -1.63
C THR A 34 10.82 5.18 -0.76
N VAL A 35 10.68 5.07 0.57
CA VAL A 35 11.55 5.77 1.52
C VAL A 35 11.98 4.83 2.63
N PRO A 36 13.12 5.07 3.29
CA PRO A 36 13.49 4.31 4.47
C PRO A 36 12.54 4.63 5.63
N LEU A 37 12.42 3.70 6.58
CA LEU A 37 11.48 3.77 7.69
C LEU A 37 11.71 5.00 8.57
N ASP A 38 12.97 5.41 8.74
CA ASP A 38 13.34 6.63 9.47
C ASP A 38 12.78 7.92 8.82
N LYS A 39 12.38 7.87 7.54
CA LYS A 39 11.72 8.94 6.80
C LYS A 39 10.21 8.75 6.65
N ALA A 40 9.57 7.87 7.42
CA ALA A 40 8.12 7.64 7.33
C ALA A 40 7.28 8.93 7.40
N ALA A 41 7.71 9.91 8.21
CA ALA A 41 7.04 11.21 8.31
C ALA A 41 6.95 11.96 6.97
N TYR A 42 7.93 11.79 6.07
CA TYR A 42 7.87 12.34 4.72
C TYR A 42 6.77 11.67 3.90
N ALA A 43 6.71 10.33 3.90
CA ALA A 43 5.70 9.58 3.16
C ALA A 43 4.28 9.94 3.61
N TYR A 44 4.04 10.12 4.91
CA TYR A 44 2.75 10.56 5.43
C TYR A 44 2.39 11.99 5.00
N ARG A 45 3.36 12.92 5.03
CA ARG A 45 3.13 14.29 4.56
C ARG A 45 2.84 14.32 3.06
N ALA A 46 3.58 13.57 2.26
CA ALA A 46 3.37 13.45 0.82
C ALA A 46 2.00 12.82 0.49
N PHE A 47 1.64 11.73 1.17
CA PHE A 47 0.31 11.12 1.04
C PHE A 47 -0.82 12.11 1.38
N ARG A 48 -0.68 12.88 2.47
CA ARG A 48 -1.65 13.90 2.87
C ARG A 48 -1.74 15.05 1.87
N ALA A 49 -0.63 15.43 1.24
CA ALA A 49 -0.60 16.48 0.22
C ALA A 49 -1.34 16.08 -1.08
N GLY A 50 -1.53 14.77 -1.32
CA GLY A 50 -2.19 14.27 -2.51
C GLY A 50 -1.31 14.38 -3.77
N GLY A 51 -1.91 14.23 -4.96
CA GLY A 51 -1.21 14.35 -6.24
C GLY A 51 -0.37 13.14 -6.67
N HIS A 52 -0.31 12.11 -5.83
CA HIS A 52 0.41 10.87 -6.14
C HIS A 52 -0.54 9.75 -6.59
N ARG A 53 -0.08 8.93 -7.54
CA ARG A 53 -0.76 7.69 -7.92
C ARG A 53 0.02 6.51 -7.35
N GLY A 54 -0.68 5.61 -6.67
CA GLY A 54 -0.07 4.40 -6.09
C GLY A 54 0.27 4.54 -4.62
N ARG A 55 1.04 3.57 -4.11
CA ARG A 55 1.36 3.41 -2.68
C ARG A 55 2.76 3.93 -2.35
N TRP A 56 2.90 4.56 -1.18
CA TRP A 56 4.22 4.81 -0.59
C TRP A 56 4.70 3.57 0.13
N VAL A 57 5.94 3.15 -0.15
CA VAL A 57 6.56 1.96 0.47
C VAL A 57 7.61 2.40 1.46
N LEU A 58 7.54 1.86 2.68
CA LEU A 58 8.58 2.02 3.68
C LEU A 58 9.53 0.83 3.61
N THR A 59 10.82 1.12 3.67
CA THR A 59 11.89 0.12 3.63
C THR A 59 12.65 0.13 4.95
N SER A 60 13.07 -1.06 5.40
CA SER A 60 13.90 -1.23 6.61
C SER A 60 15.30 -0.68 6.41
#